data_AF-A0A524I7D9-F1
#
_entry.id   AF-A0A524I7D9-F1
#
_cell.length_a   1.000
_cell.length_b   1.000
_cell.length_c   1.000
_cell.angle_alpha   90.00
_cell.angle_beta   90.00
_cell.angle_gamma   90.00
#
_symmetry.space_group_name_H-M   'P 1'
#
loop_
_entity.id
_entity.type
_entity.pdbx_description
1 polymer ?
#
loop_
_entity_poly.entity_id
_entity_poly.type
_entity_poly.pdbx_seq_one_letter_code
_entity_poly.pdbx_strand_id
1 'polypeptide(L)' 'MVINALSSVIPSRTRVDILVKLFLNPGLKAYLRQLASEFNLSTNAVRTELNHLTEHKI' A
#
# COMPACT_ATOMS: atom_id res chain seq x y z
N MET A 1 -20.19 13.62 3.50
CA MET A 1 -19.27 12.58 3.98
C MET A 1 -19.86 11.22 3.61
N VAL A 2 -19.58 10.73 2.40
CA VAL A 2 -19.94 9.37 1.98
C VAL A 2 -18.72 8.81 1.26
N ILE A 3 -17.86 8.11 1.98
CA ILE A 3 -16.80 7.29 1.37
C ILE A 3 -17.40 5.88 1.31
N ASN A 4 -17.84 5.50 0.10
CA ASN A 4 -18.60 4.28 -0.17
C ASN A 4 -17.80 3.01 0.20
N ALA A 5 -18.51 2.00 0.69
CA ALA A 5 -18.03 0.62 0.91
C ALA A 5 -17.36 -0.02 -0.33
N LEU A 6 -17.53 0.56 -1.51
CA LEU A 6 -16.83 0.15 -2.73
C LEU A 6 -15.32 0.38 -2.66
N SER A 7 -14.85 1.38 -1.90
CA SER A 7 -13.41 1.65 -1.72
C SER A 7 -12.69 0.61 -0.85
N SER A 8 -13.42 -0.16 -0.03
CA SER A 8 -12.84 -1.27 0.75
C SER A 8 -12.78 -2.57 -0.03
N VAL A 9 -13.63 -2.73 -1.05
CA VAL A 9 -13.73 -3.93 -1.90
C VAL A 9 -12.85 -3.81 -3.14
N ILE A 10 -12.71 -2.61 -3.70
CA ILE A 10 -11.77 -2.35 -4.80
C ILE A 10 -10.46 -1.87 -4.15
N PRO A 11 -9.39 -2.69 -4.09
CA PRO A 11 -8.09 -2.15 -3.72
C PRO A 11 -7.80 -1.00 -4.67
N SER A 12 -7.54 0.20 -4.13
CA SER A 12 -7.21 1.34 -4.97
C SER A 12 -6.09 0.92 -5.92
N ARG A 13 -6.09 1.40 -7.17
CA ARG A 13 -5.05 1.08 -8.16
C ARG A 13 -3.64 1.19 -7.55
N THR A 14 -3.47 2.17 -6.67
CA THR A 14 -2.27 2.42 -5.85
C THR A 14 -1.89 1.28 -4.91
N ARG A 15 -2.85 0.61 -4.24
CA ARG A 15 -2.58 -0.58 -3.41
C ARG A 15 -2.01 -1.72 -4.26
N VAL A 16 -2.60 -1.96 -5.42
CA VAL A 16 -2.12 -2.99 -6.37
C VAL A 16 -0.71 -2.64 -6.85
N ASP A 17 -0.44 -1.37 -7.17
CA ASP A 17 0.88 -0.92 -7.64
C ASP A 17 1.97 -1.08 -6.55
N ILE A 18 1.64 -0.79 -5.28
CA ILE A 18 2.53 -1.04 -4.13
C ILE A 18 2.83 -2.54 -4.01
N LEU A 19 1.81 -3.39 -4.07
CA LEU A 19 1.94 -4.83 -3.95
C LEU A 19 2.81 -5.40 -5.08
N VAL A 20 2.52 -5.05 -6.33
CA VAL A 20 3.27 -5.49 -7.50
C VAL A 20 4.74 -5.07 -7.38
N LYS A 21 5.02 -3.84 -6.95
CA LYS A 21 6.41 -3.37 -6.75
C LYS A 21 7.14 -4.19 -5.68
N LEU A 22 6.52 -4.48 -4.55
CA LEU A 22 7.12 -5.26 -3.46
C LEU A 22 7.34 -6.72 -3.88
N PHE A 23 6.35 -7.35 -4.51
CA PHE A 23 6.45 -8.73 -5.00
C PHE A 23 7.55 -8.91 -6.05
N LEU A 24 7.66 -7.97 -6.99
CA LEU A 24 8.71 -8.02 -8.02
C LEU A 24 10.10 -7.67 -7.48
N ASN A 25 10.19 -7.06 -6.30
CA ASN A 25 11.44 -6.63 -5.68
C ASN A 25 11.52 -7.13 -4.22
N PRO A 26 11.68 -8.45 -3.97
CA PRO A 26 11.66 -9.02 -2.62
C PRO A 26 12.77 -8.50 -1.70
N GLY A 27 13.84 -7.91 -2.26
CA GLY A 27 14.92 -7.25 -1.53
C GLY A 27 14.74 -5.74 -1.34
N LEU A 28 13.60 -5.17 -1.74
CA LEU A 28 13.37 -3.72 -1.69
C LEU A 28 13.52 -3.20 -0.25
N LYS A 29 14.48 -2.30 -0.06
CA LYS A 29 14.62 -1.48 1.14
C LYS A 29 14.39 -0.04 0.73
N ALA A 30 13.31 0.56 1.20
CA ALA A 30 12.97 1.95 0.91
C ALA A 30 12.45 2.63 2.18
N TYR A 31 12.73 3.93 2.30
CA TYR A 31 12.12 4.74 3.35
C TYR A 31 10.62 4.85 3.12
N LEU A 32 9.82 4.70 4.18
CA LEU A 32 8.35 4.79 4.10
C LEU A 32 7.87 6.11 3.46
N ARG A 33 8.59 7.22 3.71
CA ARG A 33 8.30 8.52 3.11
C ARG A 33 8.53 8.55 1.60
N GLN A 34 9.53 7.82 1.10
CA GLN A 34 9.81 7.71 -0.32
C GLN A 34 8.71 6.91 -1.03
N LEU A 35 8.28 5.79 -0.45
CA LEU A 35 7.10 5.05 -0.91
C LEU A 35 5.85 5.93 -0.94
N ALA A 36 5.57 6.66 0.14
CA ALA A 36 4.42 7.55 0.21
C ALA A 36 4.43 8.62 -0.91
N SER A 37 5.59 9.23 -1.18
CA SER A 37 5.76 10.18 -2.28
C SER A 37 5.56 9.55 -3.65
N GLU A 38 6.07 8.34 -3.87
CA GLU A 38 5.97 7.65 -5.16
C GLU A 38 4.53 7.27 -5.51
N PHE A 39 3.76 6.88 -4.50
CA PHE A 39 2.38 6.45 -4.65
C PHE A 39 1.35 7.57 -4.43
N ASN A 40 1.83 8.81 -4.19
CA ASN A 40 0.99 9.97 -3.86
C ASN A 40 0.02 9.68 -2.70
N LEU A 41 0.52 9.01 -1.66
CA LEU A 41 -0.20 8.61 -0.46
C LEU A 41 0.37 9.30 0.78
N SER A 42 -0.40 9.27 1.87
CA SER A 42 0.16 9.59 3.18
C SER A 42 1.04 8.45 3.68
N THR A 43 2.04 8.80 4.49
CA THR A 43 2.93 7.83 5.16
C THR A 43 2.15 6.81 6.00
N ASN A 44 1.05 7.24 6.61
CA ASN A 44 0.17 6.37 7.40
C ASN A 44 -0.58 5.36 6.52
N ALA A 45 -1.06 5.77 5.34
CA ALA A 45 -1.72 4.86 4.41
C ALA A 45 -0.77 3.75 3.96
N VAL A 46 0.47 4.08 3.59
CA VAL A 46 1.48 3.08 3.24
C VAL A 46 1.79 2.16 4.42
N ARG A 47 1.92 2.70 5.64
CA ARG A 47 2.13 1.89 6.86
C ARG A 47 1.02 0.88 7.09
N THR A 48 -0.24 1.30 6.99
CA THR A 48 -1.40 0.43 7.21
C THR A 48 -1.43 -0.72 6.20
N GLU A 49 -1.15 -0.45 4.92
CA GLU A 49 -1.11 -1.50 3.90
C GLU A 49 0.05 -2.49 4.12
N LEU A 50 1.25 -2.01 4.48
CA LEU A 50 2.38 -2.88 4.82
C LEU A 50 2.09 -3.75 6.05
N ASN A 51 1.41 -3.18 7.05
CA ASN A 51 0.98 -3.94 8.24
C ASN A 51 -0.02 -5.03 7.85
N HIS A 52 -1.02 -4.72 7.02
CA HIS A 52 -1.99 -5.72 6.55
C HIS A 52 -1.30 -6.88 5.83
N LEU A 53 -0.29 -6.61 4.99
CA LEU A 53 0.46 -7.67 4.31
C LEU A 53 1.21 -8.58 5.28
N THR A 54 1.84 -7.98 6.29
CA THR A 54 2.64 -8.70 7.27
C THR A 54 1.76 -9.52 8.22
N GLU A 55 0.62 -8.95 8.65
CA GLU A 55 -0.33 -9.60 9.57
C GLU A 55 -1.04 -10.79 8.91
N HIS A 56 -1.30 -10.74 7.60
CA HIS A 56 -1.98 -11.81 6.87
C HIS A 56 -1.02 -12.91 6.35
N LYS A 57 0.29 -12.83 6.64
CA LYS A 57 1.32 -13.78 6.20
C LYS A 57 1.22 -14.16 4.71
N ILE A 58 1.03 -13.17 3.84
CA ILE A 58 1.11 -13.37 2.38
C ILE A 58 2.56 -13.19 1.93
#